data_AF-A0A2E0YYG4-F1
#
_entry.id   AF-A0A2E0YYG4-F1
#
_cell.length_a   1.000
_cell.length_b   1.000
_cell.length_c   1.000
_cell.angle_alpha   90.00
_cell.angle_beta   90.00
_cell.angle_gamma   90.00
#
_symmetry.space_group_name_H-M   'P 1'
#
loop_
_entity.id
_entity.type
_entity.pdbx_description
1 polymer ?
#
loop_
_entity_poly.entity_id
_entity_poly.type
_entity_poly.pdbx_seq_one_letter_code
_entity_poly.pdbx_strand_id
1 'polypeptide(L)'
;MLKKMILAGGVGLALSLGVATAQEGRVESAVTCADLDWSAQVLAANPDIAQACRAVYEKDGKLYAQARVEVVRVRGNTMTFRTLLTDGSKGDSRSVTLDSDWRATIGGRRYRASDLMRGQELNVYLPEDRFALHIQDEERPDEIVVLVIEQATVMPSTASPLFLTGLAGGALLALGGVVGALRRRPG
;
A
#
# COMPACT_ATOMS: atom_id res chain seq x y z
N MET A 1 -21.16 -28.85 -59.73
CA MET A 1 -19.84 -28.46 -59.19
C MET A 1 -19.70 -29.02 -57.79
N LEU A 2 -18.62 -29.76 -57.56
CA LEU A 2 -18.36 -30.60 -56.40
C LEU A 2 -17.85 -29.74 -55.22
N LYS A 3 -18.42 -29.90 -54.02
CA LYS A 3 -17.59 -29.78 -52.82
C LYS A 3 -18.09 -30.66 -51.68
N LYS A 4 -17.26 -31.68 -51.45
CA LYS A 4 -17.14 -32.51 -50.26
C LYS A 4 -17.36 -31.67 -49.00
N MET A 5 -18.06 -32.22 -48.00
CA MET A 5 -17.49 -32.26 -46.65
C MET A 5 -18.13 -33.40 -45.85
N ILE A 6 -17.22 -34.13 -45.22
CA ILE A 6 -17.34 -35.43 -44.59
C ILE A 6 -17.97 -35.30 -43.20
N LEU A 7 -18.79 -36.30 -42.85
CA LEU A 7 -19.28 -36.58 -41.50
C LEU A 7 -18.13 -36.85 -40.53
N ALA A 8 -18.27 -36.37 -39.29
CA ALA A 8 -18.14 -37.14 -38.04
C ALA A 8 -18.21 -36.12 -36.89
N GLY A 9 -19.24 -36.17 -36.04
CA GLY A 9 -19.17 -36.91 -34.77
C GLY A 9 -18.40 -36.05 -33.76
N GLY A 10 -18.98 -35.44 -32.74
CA GLY A 10 -20.07 -35.85 -31.86
C GLY A 10 -19.61 -35.53 -30.43
N VAL A 11 -20.57 -35.42 -29.50
CA VAL A 11 -20.41 -35.24 -28.04
C VAL A 11 -20.21 -33.80 -27.57
N GLY A 12 -21.29 -33.26 -27.01
CA GLY A 12 -21.29 -31.98 -26.29
C GLY A 12 -20.96 -32.12 -24.81
N LEU A 13 -20.81 -30.97 -24.15
CA LEU A 13 -21.09 -30.78 -22.72
C LEU A 13 -21.20 -29.27 -22.47
N ALA A 14 -22.40 -28.84 -22.12
CA ALA A 14 -22.70 -27.52 -21.62
C ALA A 14 -22.13 -27.36 -20.20
N LEU A 15 -21.36 -26.30 -19.96
CA LEU A 15 -21.17 -25.72 -18.63
C LEU A 15 -21.04 -24.20 -18.80
N SER A 16 -22.17 -23.52 -18.75
CA SER A 16 -22.25 -22.18 -18.16
C SER A 16 -21.62 -22.20 -16.76
N LEU A 17 -20.82 -21.20 -16.37
CA LEU A 17 -20.71 -20.68 -15.00
C LEU A 17 -19.66 -19.55 -14.91
N GLY A 18 -20.17 -18.35 -14.61
CA GLY A 18 -19.54 -17.36 -13.73
C GLY A 18 -18.16 -16.83 -14.08
N VAL A 19 -18.13 -15.66 -14.76
CA VAL A 19 -17.09 -14.67 -14.45
C VAL A 19 -17.33 -14.20 -13.01
N ALA A 20 -16.76 -14.91 -12.05
CA ALA A 20 -16.52 -14.36 -10.72
C ALA A 20 -15.45 -13.28 -10.91
N THR A 21 -15.88 -12.02 -11.06
CA THR A 21 -15.01 -10.91 -10.72
C THR A 21 -14.68 -11.11 -9.25
N ALA A 22 -13.48 -11.62 -8.96
CA ALA A 22 -12.81 -11.42 -7.70
C ALA A 22 -12.62 -9.91 -7.56
N GLN A 23 -13.69 -9.24 -7.15
CA GLN A 23 -13.62 -7.93 -6.56
C GLN A 23 -13.00 -8.22 -5.19
N GLU A 24 -11.67 -8.23 -5.19
CA GLU A 24 -10.87 -8.19 -3.98
C GLU A 24 -11.48 -7.09 -3.13
N GLY A 25 -12.22 -7.51 -2.11
CA GLY A 25 -12.73 -6.65 -1.08
C GLY A 25 -11.52 -6.01 -0.45
N ARG A 26 -11.15 -4.83 -0.93
CA ARG A 26 -10.55 -3.82 -0.10
C ARG A 26 -11.51 -3.72 1.08
N VAL A 27 -11.14 -4.34 2.19
CA VAL A 27 -11.72 -4.00 3.50
C VAL A 27 -11.24 -2.59 3.75
N GLU A 28 -11.90 -1.65 3.09
CA GLU A 28 -11.86 -0.25 3.43
C GLU A 28 -12.48 -0.24 4.81
N SER A 29 -11.67 -0.06 5.85
CA SER A 29 -12.18 0.11 7.21
C SER A 29 -13.31 1.13 7.10
N ALA A 30 -14.55 0.67 7.31
CA ALA A 30 -15.75 1.47 7.05
C ALA A 30 -15.88 2.67 8.01
N VAL A 31 -14.96 2.78 8.97
CA VAL A 31 -14.89 3.85 9.95
C VAL A 31 -14.40 5.12 9.27
N THR A 32 -15.30 6.07 9.12
CA THR A 32 -15.04 7.40 8.60
C THR A 32 -14.90 8.41 9.74
N CYS A 33 -14.47 9.63 9.43
CA CYS A 33 -14.43 10.73 10.41
C CYS A 33 -15.79 11.02 11.06
N ALA A 34 -16.91 10.62 10.43
CA ALA A 34 -18.25 10.78 10.96
C ALA A 34 -18.61 9.73 12.02
N ASP A 35 -17.90 8.61 12.04
CA ASP A 35 -18.15 7.49 12.96
C ASP A 35 -17.36 7.61 14.27
N LEU A 36 -16.51 8.63 14.39
CA LEU A 36 -15.73 8.90 15.61
C LEU A 36 -16.63 9.51 16.69
N ASP A 37 -16.70 8.82 17.83
CA ASP A 37 -17.40 9.32 19.02
C ASP A 37 -16.43 10.14 19.89
N TRP A 38 -16.37 11.43 19.60
CA TRP A 38 -15.48 12.35 20.31
C TRP A 38 -15.91 12.56 21.75
N SER A 39 -15.00 12.33 22.69
CA SER A 39 -15.24 12.68 24.09
C SER A 39 -15.56 14.18 24.27
N ALA A 40 -16.43 14.48 25.24
CA ALA A 40 -16.81 15.87 25.54
C ALA A 40 -15.61 16.77 25.86
N GLN A 41 -14.56 16.20 26.47
CA GLN A 41 -13.33 16.93 26.77
C GLN A 41 -12.57 17.32 25.49
N VAL A 42 -12.51 16.42 24.51
CA VAL A 42 -11.86 16.69 23.22
C VAL A 42 -12.64 17.73 22.43
N LEU A 43 -13.98 17.65 22.39
CA LEU A 43 -14.84 18.64 21.75
C LEU A 43 -14.78 20.01 22.43
N ALA A 44 -14.75 20.05 23.76
CA ALA A 44 -14.62 21.31 24.49
C ALA A 44 -13.28 22.01 24.20
N ALA A 45 -12.20 21.24 24.10
CA ALA A 45 -10.90 21.77 23.73
C ALA A 45 -10.78 22.07 22.22
N ASN A 46 -11.51 21.34 21.38
CA ASN A 46 -11.42 21.39 19.91
C ASN A 46 -12.82 21.29 19.26
N PRO A 47 -13.63 22.36 19.31
CA PRO A 47 -14.98 22.34 18.75
C PRO A 47 -15.03 22.12 17.23
N ASP A 48 -13.92 22.41 16.54
CA ASP A 48 -13.73 22.28 15.09
C ASP A 48 -13.06 20.95 14.67
N ILE A 49 -12.85 20.01 15.60
CA ILE A 49 -12.06 18.80 15.33
C ILE A 49 -12.67 17.90 14.25
N ALA A 50 -14.00 17.86 14.14
CA ALA A 50 -14.69 17.12 13.09
C ALA A 50 -14.36 17.67 11.69
N GLN A 51 -14.18 18.99 11.55
CA GLN A 51 -13.81 19.64 10.28
C GLN A 51 -12.31 19.51 9.98
N ALA A 52 -11.51 19.15 10.98
CA ALA A 52 -10.08 18.90 10.85
C ALA A 52 -9.74 17.45 10.49
N CYS A 53 -10.64 16.51 10.77
CA CYS A 53 -10.43 15.09 10.49
C CYS A 53 -10.36 14.86 8.98
N ARG A 54 -9.24 14.26 8.53
CA ARG A 54 -8.99 13.95 7.12
C ARG A 54 -9.08 12.46 6.84
N ALA A 55 -8.72 11.64 7.82
CA ALA A 55 -8.76 10.19 7.74
C ALA A 55 -8.85 9.60 9.15
N VAL A 56 -9.29 8.35 9.24
CA VAL A 56 -9.30 7.58 10.49
C VAL A 56 -8.33 6.41 10.34
N TYR A 57 -7.58 6.15 11.41
CA TYR A 57 -6.64 5.06 11.50
C TYR A 57 -6.95 4.25 12.75
N GLU A 58 -6.95 2.93 12.61
CA GLU A 58 -7.05 2.02 13.75
C GLU A 58 -5.65 1.52 14.13
N LYS A 59 -5.30 1.62 15.41
CA LYS A 59 -4.06 1.05 15.96
C LYS A 59 -4.35 0.46 17.34
N ASP A 60 -3.98 -0.80 17.55
CA ASP A 60 -4.20 -1.54 18.80
C ASP A 60 -5.68 -1.54 19.24
N GLY A 61 -6.61 -1.63 18.28
CA GLY A 61 -8.06 -1.59 18.52
C GLY A 61 -8.60 -0.22 18.95
N LYS A 62 -7.80 0.85 18.82
CA LYS A 62 -8.21 2.24 19.09
C LYS A 62 -8.25 3.05 17.81
N LEU A 63 -9.27 3.90 17.69
CA LEU A 63 -9.44 4.80 16.56
C LEU A 63 -8.69 6.12 16.80
N TYR A 64 -8.01 6.58 15.76
CA TYR A 64 -7.27 7.83 15.73
C TYR A 64 -7.70 8.63 14.52
N ALA A 65 -8.09 9.89 14.74
CA ALA A 65 -8.28 10.84 13.67
C ALA A 65 -6.94 11.41 13.23
N GLN A 66 -6.67 11.37 11.94
CA GLN A 66 -5.59 12.13 11.34
C GLN A 66 -6.07 13.56 11.06
N ALA A 67 -5.33 14.53 11.59
CA ALA A 67 -5.49 15.94 11.29
C ALA A 67 -4.16 16.55 10.86
N ARG A 68 -4.22 17.71 10.22
CA ARG A 68 -3.02 18.52 9.93
C ARG A 68 -3.00 19.74 10.84
N VAL A 69 -1.85 20.02 11.43
CA VAL A 69 -1.65 21.17 12.32
C VAL A 69 -0.44 21.98 11.87
N GLU A 70 -0.51 23.29 12.05
CA GLU A 70 0.60 24.21 11.87
C GLU A 70 1.18 24.62 13.23
N VAL A 71 2.49 24.50 13.39
CA VAL A 71 3.19 24.92 14.60
C VAL A 71 3.25 26.45 14.66
N VAL A 72 2.64 27.04 15.68
CA VAL A 72 2.68 28.50 15.92
C VAL A 72 3.89 28.87 16.78
N ARG A 73 4.17 28.07 17.80
CA ARG A 73 5.24 28.32 18.77
C ARG A 73 5.57 27.05 19.54
N VAL A 74 6.84 26.87 19.87
CA VAL A 74 7.28 25.88 20.87
C VAL A 74 7.96 26.58 22.03
N ARG A 75 7.69 26.14 23.26
CA ARG A 75 8.44 26.52 24.48
C ARG A 75 8.68 25.28 25.32
N GLY A 76 9.94 24.86 25.45
CA GLY A 76 10.27 23.57 26.05
C GLY A 76 9.57 22.44 25.30
N ASN A 77 8.76 21.66 26.01
CA ASN A 77 7.95 20.59 25.42
C ASN A 77 6.46 20.97 25.20
N THR A 78 6.14 22.26 25.34
CA THR A 78 4.79 22.77 25.08
C THR A 78 4.73 23.36 23.67
N MET A 79 3.93 22.72 22.83
CA MET A 79 3.69 23.16 21.46
C MET A 79 2.36 23.90 21.39
N THR A 80 2.39 25.12 20.85
CA THR A 80 1.22 25.86 20.41
C THR A 80 1.04 25.64 18.92
N PHE A 81 -0.14 25.20 18.49
CA PHE A 81 -0.45 24.86 17.10
C PHE A 81 -1.83 25.42 16.71
N ARG A 82 -2.09 25.48 15.40
CA ARG A 82 -3.42 25.72 14.82
C ARG A 82 -3.78 24.55 13.93
N THR A 83 -5.04 24.17 13.95
CA THR A 83 -5.51 23.09 13.08
C THR A 83 -5.81 23.60 11.68
N LEU A 84 -5.40 22.85 10.65
CA LEU A 84 -5.70 23.16 9.26
C LEU A 84 -6.95 22.39 8.83
N LEU A 85 -8.05 23.12 8.74
CA LEU A 85 -9.36 22.56 8.42
C LEU A 85 -9.43 22.09 6.96
N THR A 86 -10.41 21.24 6.68
CA THR A 86 -10.62 20.67 5.34
C THR A 86 -11.03 21.72 4.30
N ASP A 87 -11.64 22.82 4.71
CA ASP A 87 -11.98 23.98 3.87
C ASP A 87 -10.77 24.90 3.58
N GLY A 88 -9.60 24.60 4.14
CA GLY A 88 -8.37 25.38 4.01
C GLY A 88 -8.24 26.53 5.01
N SER A 89 -9.24 26.79 5.84
CA SER A 89 -9.15 27.75 6.93
C SER A 89 -8.32 27.21 8.09
N LYS A 90 -7.90 28.11 8.98
CA LYS A 90 -7.11 27.78 10.17
C LYS A 90 -7.99 27.93 11.40
N GLY A 91 -8.07 26.87 12.20
CA GLY A 91 -8.74 26.89 13.49
C GLY A 91 -7.99 27.73 14.54
N ASP A 92 -8.55 27.74 15.75
CA ASP A 92 -7.99 28.47 16.88
C ASP A 92 -6.62 27.94 17.32
N SER A 93 -5.80 28.82 17.88
CA SER A 93 -4.52 28.43 18.47
C SER A 93 -4.73 27.66 19.77
N ARG A 94 -4.10 26.49 19.90
CA ARG A 94 -4.17 25.64 21.09
C ARG A 94 -2.79 25.22 21.52
N SER A 95 -2.62 24.90 22.81
CA SER A 95 -1.35 24.44 23.35
C SER A 95 -1.50 23.06 23.97
N VAL A 96 -0.49 22.22 23.75
CA VAL A 96 -0.37 20.90 24.37
C VAL A 96 1.03 20.73 24.90
N THR A 97 1.14 20.17 26.10
CA THR A 97 2.42 19.68 26.63
C THR A 97 2.55 18.24 26.20
N LEU A 98 3.58 17.96 25.41
CA LEU A 98 3.88 16.62 24.93
C LEU A 98 4.71 15.89 25.98
N ASP A 99 4.92 14.58 25.81
CA ASP A 99 5.90 13.84 26.59
C ASP A 99 7.32 14.05 26.06
N SER A 100 8.33 13.91 26.92
CA SER A 100 9.73 14.23 26.57
C SER A 100 10.34 13.28 25.52
N ASP A 101 9.77 12.09 25.40
CA ASP A 101 10.10 11.05 24.44
C ASP A 101 9.34 11.19 23.12
N TRP A 102 8.30 12.03 23.05
CA TRP A 102 7.52 12.28 21.84
C TRP A 102 8.38 12.70 20.63
N ARG A 103 8.12 12.12 19.45
CA ARG A 103 8.87 12.42 18.21
C ARG A 103 7.98 12.63 17.00
N ALA A 104 8.04 13.78 16.36
CA ALA A 104 7.39 13.98 15.06
C ALA A 104 8.23 13.42 13.90
N THR A 105 7.59 12.68 12.98
CA THR A 105 8.23 12.26 11.73
C THR A 105 7.85 13.22 10.60
N ILE A 106 8.83 13.99 10.11
CA ILE A 106 8.65 14.91 8.96
C ILE A 106 9.67 14.56 7.89
N GLY A 107 9.18 14.19 6.70
CA GLY A 107 10.05 13.85 5.56
C GLY A 107 11.02 12.70 5.87
N GLY A 108 10.56 11.68 6.61
CA GLY A 108 11.37 10.52 7.01
C GLY A 108 12.40 10.79 8.12
N ARG A 109 12.42 12.00 8.69
CA ARG A 109 13.30 12.34 9.83
C ARG A 109 12.46 12.51 11.10
N ARG A 110 12.99 12.01 12.22
CA ARG A 110 12.39 12.16 13.56
C ARG A 110 12.89 13.44 14.24
N TYR A 111 11.97 14.23 14.80
CA TYR A 111 12.24 15.49 15.50
C TYR A 111 11.65 15.46 16.90
N ARG A 112 12.32 16.06 17.87
CA ARG A 112 11.72 16.33 19.18
C ARG A 112 10.76 17.51 19.07
N ALA A 113 9.85 17.65 20.04
CA ALA A 113 8.97 18.81 20.07
C ALA A 113 9.75 20.14 20.09
N SER A 114 10.86 20.21 20.83
CA SER A 114 11.76 21.37 20.92
C SER A 114 12.40 21.77 19.60
N ASP A 115 12.52 20.82 18.66
CA ASP A 115 13.23 21.00 17.40
C ASP A 115 12.26 21.46 16.29
N LEU A 116 10.96 21.50 16.59
CA LEU A 116 9.95 21.96 15.64
C LEU A 116 10.02 23.47 15.48
N MET A 117 9.90 23.91 14.23
CA MET A 117 9.95 25.32 13.88
C MET A 117 8.54 25.88 13.69
N ARG A 118 8.39 27.20 13.92
CA ARG A 118 7.15 27.91 13.58
C ARG A 118 6.87 27.78 12.08
N GLY A 119 5.59 27.63 11.73
CA GLY A 119 5.09 27.50 10.35
C GLY A 119 5.18 26.09 9.80
N GLN A 120 5.74 25.15 10.56
CA GLN A 120 5.85 23.77 10.14
C GLN A 120 4.49 23.07 10.22
N GLU A 121 4.12 22.37 9.16
CA GLU A 121 2.91 21.55 9.12
C GLU A 121 3.22 20.11 9.52
N LEU A 122 2.38 19.54 10.38
CA LEU A 122 2.51 18.19 10.90
C LEU A 122 1.22 17.41 10.65
N ASN A 123 1.35 16.16 10.25
CA ASN A 123 0.25 15.20 10.35
C ASN A 123 0.27 14.62 11.77
N VAL A 124 -0.84 14.74 12.48
CA VAL A 124 -0.98 14.30 13.85
C VAL A 124 -2.15 13.33 13.98
N TYR A 125 -2.02 12.39 14.91
CA TYR A 125 -3.04 11.39 15.20
C TYR A 125 -3.64 11.67 16.58
N LEU A 126 -4.93 11.99 16.61
CA LEU A 126 -5.66 12.33 17.81
C LEU A 126 -6.60 11.18 18.16
N PRO A 127 -6.48 10.57 19.34
CA PRO A 127 -7.45 9.57 19.77
C PRO A 127 -8.77 10.22 20.20
N GLU A 128 -9.86 9.46 20.12
CA GLU A 128 -11.23 9.92 20.41
C GLU A 128 -11.47 10.27 21.90
N ASP A 129 -10.73 9.60 22.79
CA ASP A 129 -10.91 9.65 24.24
C ASP A 129 -10.08 10.74 24.94
N ARG A 130 -9.00 11.24 24.32
CA ARG A 130 -8.08 12.19 24.95
C ARG A 130 -7.27 13.00 23.92
N PHE A 131 -6.91 14.23 24.27
CA PHE A 131 -6.02 15.01 23.42
C PHE A 131 -4.56 14.59 23.60
N ALA A 132 -4.05 13.73 22.71
CA ALA A 132 -2.65 13.31 22.71
C ALA A 132 -2.18 13.11 21.27
N LEU A 133 -1.10 13.79 20.86
CA LEU A 133 -0.52 13.61 19.53
C LEU A 133 0.24 12.29 19.51
N HIS A 134 -0.34 11.24 18.95
CA HIS A 134 0.38 9.99 18.74
C HIS A 134 1.13 10.05 17.41
N ILE A 135 2.24 9.33 17.36
CA ILE A 135 3.06 9.17 16.16
C ILE A 135 3.02 7.70 15.80
N GLN A 136 2.93 7.41 14.51
CA GLN A 136 3.28 6.08 14.02
C GLN A 136 4.75 5.85 14.34
N ASP A 137 5.05 5.03 15.34
CA ASP A 137 6.32 4.32 15.35
C ASP A 137 6.37 3.54 14.05
N GLU A 138 7.19 3.99 13.10
CA GLU A 138 7.71 3.12 12.05
C GLU A 138 8.72 2.15 12.68
N GLU A 139 8.31 1.45 13.74
CA GLU A 139 8.93 0.20 14.13
C GLU A 139 8.40 -0.81 13.11
N ARG A 140 9.10 -0.83 11.98
CA ARG A 140 8.98 -1.80 10.91
C ARG A 140 8.78 -3.18 11.55
N PRO A 141 7.62 -3.83 11.42
CA PRO A 141 7.62 -5.28 11.46
C PRO A 141 8.36 -5.67 10.19
N ASP A 142 9.56 -6.20 10.38
CA ASP A 142 10.06 -7.40 9.73
C ASP A 142 9.55 -7.57 8.31
N GLU A 143 10.48 -7.55 7.36
CA GLU A 143 10.33 -8.24 6.09
C GLU A 143 9.37 -9.41 6.28
N ILE A 144 8.14 -9.30 5.77
CA ILE A 144 7.32 -10.48 5.65
C ILE A 144 7.99 -11.24 4.51
N VAL A 145 9.08 -11.95 4.84
CA VAL A 145 9.46 -13.16 4.16
C VAL A 145 8.32 -14.10 4.44
N VAL A 146 7.22 -13.94 3.68
CA VAL A 146 6.33 -15.06 3.49
C VAL A 146 7.14 -16.03 2.63
N LEU A 147 7.95 -16.85 3.29
CA LEU A 147 8.28 -18.16 2.76
C LEU A 147 6.95 -18.92 2.78
N VAL A 148 6.09 -18.68 1.77
CA VAL A 148 5.03 -19.61 1.42
C VAL A 148 5.75 -20.80 0.79
N ILE A 149 6.22 -21.72 1.64
CA ILE A 149 6.37 -23.10 1.20
C ILE A 149 5.14 -23.82 1.70
N GLU A 150 4.15 -23.92 0.83
CA GLU A 150 3.41 -25.16 0.53
C GLU A 150 2.21 -24.80 -0.36
N GLN A 151 2.33 -25.02 -1.67
CA GLN A 151 1.96 -26.31 -2.28
C GLN A 151 2.41 -26.33 -3.74
N ALA A 152 2.99 -27.46 -4.13
CA ALA A 152 3.32 -27.78 -5.50
C ALA A 152 2.03 -27.95 -6.32
N THR A 153 1.58 -26.89 -6.97
CA THR A 153 0.58 -26.97 -8.03
C THR A 153 1.10 -26.21 -9.24
N VAL A 154 1.66 -27.01 -10.17
CA VAL A 154 1.88 -26.73 -11.60
C VAL A 154 2.11 -25.26 -11.93
N MET A 155 3.39 -24.89 -12.10
CA MET A 155 3.72 -23.69 -12.88
C MET A 155 2.85 -23.71 -14.16
N PRO A 156 2.17 -22.61 -14.54
CA PRO A 156 1.80 -22.48 -15.93
C PRO A 156 3.13 -22.55 -16.68
N SER A 157 3.30 -23.55 -17.54
CA SER A 157 4.43 -23.64 -18.46
C SER A 157 4.33 -22.44 -19.42
N THR A 158 4.72 -21.26 -18.95
CA THR A 158 5.03 -20.09 -19.78
C THR A 158 6.49 -20.16 -20.23
N ALA A 159 6.99 -21.37 -20.46
CA ALA A 159 8.04 -21.58 -21.45
C ALA A 159 7.36 -21.49 -22.82
N SER A 160 7.35 -20.30 -23.38
CA SER A 160 7.22 -20.11 -24.82
C SER A 160 8.09 -21.17 -25.53
N PRO A 161 7.61 -21.88 -26.56
CA PRO A 161 8.39 -22.91 -27.27
C PRO A 161 9.56 -22.32 -28.10
N LEU A 162 10.13 -21.19 -27.69
CA LEU A 162 11.36 -20.62 -28.23
C LEU A 162 12.57 -21.53 -27.99
N PHE A 163 12.53 -22.37 -26.95
CA PHE A 163 13.56 -23.41 -26.76
C PHE A 163 13.49 -24.49 -27.85
N LEU A 164 12.31 -24.81 -28.38
CA LEU A 164 12.16 -25.77 -29.47
C LEU A 164 12.62 -25.19 -30.81
N THR A 165 12.41 -23.89 -31.06
CA THR A 165 12.95 -23.24 -32.26
C THR A 165 14.47 -23.08 -32.20
N GLY A 166 15.04 -22.82 -31.01
CA GLY A 166 16.48 -22.81 -30.79
C GLY A 166 17.14 -24.17 -31.02
N LEU A 167 16.51 -25.27 -30.58
CA LEU A 167 17.04 -26.63 -30.76
C LEU A 167 17.02 -27.05 -32.25
N ALA A 168 15.99 -26.68 -32.99
CA ALA A 168 15.93 -26.91 -34.44
C ALA A 168 17.02 -26.13 -35.21
N GLY A 169 17.28 -24.87 -34.83
CA GLY A 169 18.36 -24.06 -35.41
C GLY A 169 19.76 -24.61 -35.08
N GLY A 170 19.99 -25.03 -33.84
CA GLY A 170 21.25 -25.63 -33.40
C GLY A 170 21.57 -26.95 -34.12
N ALA A 171 20.57 -27.81 -34.34
CA ALA A 171 20.74 -29.06 -35.06
C ALA A 171 21.18 -28.82 -36.53
N LEU A 172 20.59 -27.83 -37.22
CA LEU A 172 20.97 -27.49 -38.59
C LEU A 172 22.40 -26.93 -38.68
N LEU A 173 22.83 -26.11 -37.72
CA LEU A 173 24.20 -25.59 -37.67
C LEU A 173 25.23 -26.69 -37.37
N ALA A 174 24.93 -27.62 -36.46
CA ALA A 174 25.81 -28.75 -36.17
C ALA A 174 25.97 -29.68 -37.39
N LEU A 175 24.88 -29.98 -38.09
CA LEU A 175 24.90 -30.81 -39.30
C LEU A 175 25.67 -30.12 -40.44
N GLY A 176 25.49 -28.81 -40.62
CA GLY A 176 26.29 -28.01 -41.55
C GLY A 176 27.77 -27.98 -41.20
N GLY A 177 28.12 -27.90 -39.91
CA GLY A 177 29.50 -27.96 -39.41
C GLY A 177 30.17 -29.31 -39.70
N VAL A 178 29.47 -30.42 -39.46
CA VAL A 178 29.98 -31.77 -39.74
C VAL A 178 30.18 -32.01 -41.24
N VAL A 179 29.20 -31.65 -42.08
CA VAL A 179 29.33 -31.76 -43.54
C VAL A 179 30.45 -30.85 -44.06
N GLY A 180 30.59 -29.64 -43.50
CA GLY A 180 31.69 -28.72 -43.81
C GLY A 180 33.05 -29.27 -43.44
N ALA A 181 33.18 -29.88 -42.26
CA ALA A 181 34.43 -30.50 -41.80
C ALA A 181 34.79 -31.74 -42.64
N LEU A 182 33.82 -32.55 -43.04
CA LEU A 182 34.02 -33.69 -43.95
C LEU A 182 34.45 -33.24 -45.34
N ARG A 183 33.92 -32.12 -45.86
CA ARG A 183 34.34 -31.54 -47.15
C ARG A 183 35.71 -30.87 -47.09
N ARG A 184 36.14 -30.38 -45.92
CA ARG A 184 37.42 -29.70 -45.72
C ARG A 184 38.54 -30.62 -45.23
N ARG A 185 38.30 -31.93 -45.17
CA ARG A 185 39.36 -32.89 -44.87
C ARG A 185 40.27 -32.99 -46.10
N PRO A 186 41.52 -32.47 -46.05
CA PRO A 186 42.46 -32.64 -47.16
C PRO A 186 42.79 -34.13 -47.26
N GLY A 187 42.61 -34.69 -48.46
CA GLY A 187 43.37 -35.88 -48.85
C GLY A 187 44.81 -35.51 -49.11
#